data_AF-A0A2A6EFH4-F1
#
_entry.id   AF-A0A2A6EFH4-F1
#
_cell.length_a   1.000
_cell.length_b   1.000
_cell.length_c   1.000
_cell.angle_alpha   90.00
_cell.angle_beta   90.00
_cell.angle_gamma   90.00
#
_symmetry.space_group_name_H-M   'P 1'
#
loop_
_entity.id
_entity.type
_entity.pdbx_description
1 polymer ?
#
loop_
_entity_poly.entity_id
_entity_poly.type
_entity_poly.pdbx_seq_one_letter_code
_entity_poly.pdbx_strand_id
1 'polypeptide(L)'
;MRRLFFLFTLLLLPFSVLAQSGTKHHIPQGAIFYNRNWKGVNNANEAAYYRLLAVDDRGQKMFYDYYISGQLYAEKHYISISKINDKQTVLTGVARTFYKSGRVESIMQYSNGKADGRAVSFFANGNVGMKLNYAKGVLNGTSYTYSEYGNLEYTTVWNNGTKVNEYMGGTDKYIDKATGKDAFVESHRADEKLVMEQSLAVINDSVQNTAQEINHKLQPELAEVQLTTVADTVKTAEVPRPKREFKFAFLYDLLVSDDQCTNEMNFFDGIGAEYGLTLAQVIKGHGAQKELTYSYNMQYNETTGSDIVTGKHPRQMGFWGIGIDNRFTMQRINIYTWSEDEMLQLAEDALSYGYKVLGGGDYRTMSGNFVLEHPEHNKAGDKFAIVLSFTHLEGVYAGLYHITLELK
;
A
#
# COMPACT_ATOMS: atom_id res chain seq x y z
N MET A 1 64.55 14.35 14.52
CA MET A 1 63.79 14.46 13.25
C MET A 1 63.03 13.17 13.01
N ARG A 2 61.80 13.33 12.47
CA ARG A 2 60.89 12.34 11.87
C ARG A 2 59.99 11.53 12.81
N ARG A 3 58.70 11.86 12.65
CA ARG A 3 57.52 11.56 13.46
C ARG A 3 56.99 10.14 13.22
N LEU A 4 56.50 9.55 14.31
CA LEU A 4 55.60 8.40 14.36
C LEU A 4 54.36 8.63 13.47
N PHE A 5 54.05 7.67 12.60
CA PHE A 5 52.72 7.52 12.01
C PHE A 5 52.05 6.32 12.69
N PHE A 6 51.00 6.58 13.46
CA PHE A 6 50.06 5.56 13.92
C PHE A 6 49.26 5.05 12.72
N LEU A 7 49.48 3.79 12.33
CA LEU A 7 48.56 3.08 11.44
C LEU A 7 47.32 2.68 12.26
N PHE A 8 46.19 3.36 12.03
CA PHE A 8 44.88 2.83 12.36
C PHE A 8 44.48 1.85 11.25
N THR A 9 44.74 0.56 11.45
CA THR A 9 44.15 -0.50 10.63
C THR A 9 42.68 -0.63 11.00
N LEU A 10 41.80 0.06 10.26
CA LEU A 10 40.37 -0.19 10.31
C LEU A 10 40.10 -1.49 9.53
N LEU A 11 39.92 -2.59 10.25
CA LEU A 11 39.46 -3.87 9.69
C LEU A 11 38.07 -3.65 9.05
N LEU A 12 38.02 -3.57 7.72
CA LEU A 12 36.81 -3.79 6.95
C LEU A 12 36.53 -5.29 6.95
N LEU A 13 35.66 -5.73 7.87
CA LEU A 13 35.08 -7.06 7.79
C LEU A 13 34.09 -7.09 6.61
N PRO A 14 34.17 -8.07 5.71
CA PRO A 14 33.07 -8.36 4.82
C PRO A 14 31.92 -8.86 5.70
N PHE A 15 30.77 -8.19 5.67
CA PHE A 15 29.54 -8.72 6.29
C PHE A 15 29.05 -9.91 5.45
N SER A 16 29.74 -11.05 5.57
CA SER A 16 29.13 -12.36 5.40
C SER A 16 28.21 -12.55 6.60
N VAL A 17 26.91 -12.35 6.40
CA VAL A 17 25.89 -12.57 7.43
C VAL A 17 25.89 -14.06 7.78
N LEU A 18 26.47 -14.37 8.94
CA LEU A 18 26.20 -15.59 9.69
C LEU A 18 24.72 -15.60 10.02
N ALA A 19 24.04 -16.68 9.65
CA ALA A 19 22.72 -17.02 10.18
C ALA A 19 22.84 -17.12 11.71
N GLN A 20 22.39 -16.09 12.42
CA GLN A 20 22.16 -16.12 13.86
C GLN A 20 20.66 -16.19 14.09
N SER A 21 20.25 -17.27 14.73
CA SER A 21 18.90 -17.50 15.23
C SER A 21 18.52 -16.44 16.27
N GLY A 22 17.38 -15.78 16.08
CA GLY A 22 16.63 -15.12 17.16
C GLY A 22 17.16 -13.76 17.60
N THR A 23 16.93 -12.72 16.81
CA THR A 23 16.89 -11.34 17.32
C THR A 23 15.77 -10.57 16.62
N LYS A 24 14.99 -9.81 17.40
CA LYS A 24 14.06 -8.78 16.91
C LYS A 24 14.73 -7.95 15.82
N HIS A 25 13.99 -7.58 14.77
CA HIS A 25 14.47 -6.65 13.75
C HIS A 25 15.11 -5.43 14.44
N HIS A 26 16.43 -5.32 14.35
CA HIS A 26 17.19 -4.28 15.03
C HIS A 26 17.49 -3.16 14.05
N ILE A 27 16.87 -2.01 14.27
CA ILE A 27 17.15 -0.80 13.50
C ILE A 27 18.55 -0.30 13.90
N PRO A 28 19.49 -0.16 12.95
CA PRO A 28 20.86 0.24 13.27
C PRO A 28 20.94 1.60 13.98
N GLN A 29 21.91 1.72 14.90
CA GLN A 29 22.18 2.97 15.59
C GLN A 29 22.57 4.07 14.57
N GLY A 30 21.99 5.26 14.73
CA GLY A 30 22.22 6.40 13.83
C GLY A 30 21.24 6.49 12.67
N ALA A 31 20.24 5.60 12.60
CA ALA A 31 19.13 5.71 11.66
C ALA A 31 18.38 7.05 11.80
N ILE A 32 17.92 7.58 10.67
CA ILE A 32 17.09 8.78 10.61
C ILE A 32 15.65 8.34 10.34
N PHE A 33 14.71 8.75 11.18
CA PHE A 33 13.33 8.30 11.10
C PHE A 33 12.43 9.27 10.34
N TYR A 34 11.53 8.74 9.53
CA TYR A 34 10.54 9.50 8.79
C TYR A 34 9.14 8.89 8.95
N ASN A 35 8.11 9.73 9.08
CA ASN A 35 6.72 9.28 9.00
C ASN A 35 6.28 9.03 7.54
N ARG A 36 5.02 8.63 7.33
CA ARG A 36 4.46 8.34 5.99
C ARG A 36 4.54 9.52 5.01
N ASN A 37 4.62 10.75 5.52
CA ASN A 37 4.73 11.98 4.74
C ASN A 37 6.18 12.43 4.51
N TRP A 38 7.16 11.56 4.80
CA TRP A 38 8.60 11.87 4.71
C TRP A 38 9.02 13.09 5.54
N LYS A 39 8.35 13.31 6.67
CA LYS A 39 8.76 14.26 7.71
C LYS A 39 9.55 13.54 8.77
N GLY A 40 10.64 14.18 9.22
CA GLY A 40 11.48 13.67 10.29
C GLY A 40 10.70 13.48 11.58
N VAL A 41 10.93 12.35 12.26
CA VAL A 41 10.37 12.04 13.59
C VAL A 41 11.49 11.62 14.54
N ASN A 42 11.21 11.61 15.84
CA ASN A 42 12.25 11.45 16.85
C ASN A 42 12.62 9.99 17.16
N ASN A 43 11.74 9.05 16.86
CA ASN A 43 11.91 7.65 17.23
C ASN A 43 11.19 6.70 16.27
N ALA A 44 11.46 5.41 16.40
CA ALA A 44 10.92 4.35 15.55
C ALA A 44 9.39 4.18 15.67
N ASN A 45 8.78 4.50 16.81
CA ASN A 45 7.34 4.30 17.04
C ASN A 45 6.49 5.30 16.23
N GLU A 46 7.05 6.46 15.91
CA GLU A 46 6.41 7.49 15.08
C GLU A 46 6.76 7.34 13.58
N ALA A 47 7.61 6.37 13.25
CA ALA A 47 8.23 6.24 11.94
C ALA A 47 7.48 5.22 11.07
N ALA A 48 7.32 5.57 9.79
CA ALA A 48 6.96 4.60 8.75
C ALA A 48 8.20 4.09 8.00
N TYR A 49 9.29 4.87 8.04
CA TYR A 49 10.54 4.58 7.37
C TYR A 49 11.73 4.94 8.25
N TYR A 50 12.85 4.27 8.03
CA TYR A 50 14.13 4.71 8.55
C TYR A 50 15.18 4.72 7.44
N ARG A 51 16.12 5.67 7.54
CA ARG A 51 17.20 5.89 6.58
C ARG A 51 18.55 5.60 7.20
N LEU A 52 19.39 4.89 6.45
CA LEU A 52 20.80 4.66 6.76
C LEU A 52 21.69 5.35 5.73
N LEU A 53 22.67 6.12 6.19
CA LEU A 53 23.64 6.78 5.31
C LEU A 53 24.82 5.85 5.06
N ALA A 54 25.30 5.84 3.82
CA ALA A 54 26.38 4.98 3.36
C ALA A 54 27.23 5.69 2.28
N VAL A 55 28.25 4.98 1.81
CA VAL A 55 29.01 5.33 0.62
C VAL A 55 29.08 4.11 -0.29
N ASP A 56 28.97 4.32 -1.60
CA ASP A 56 29.17 3.24 -2.58
C ASP A 56 30.66 2.87 -2.70
N ASP A 57 30.95 1.83 -3.47
CA ASP A 57 32.33 1.36 -3.71
C ASP A 57 33.24 2.42 -4.39
N ARG A 58 32.63 3.45 -4.97
CA ARG A 58 33.32 4.59 -5.60
C ARG A 58 33.44 5.79 -4.66
N GLY A 59 33.05 5.63 -3.39
CA GLY A 59 33.09 6.68 -2.38
C GLY A 59 31.98 7.75 -2.54
N GLN A 60 30.98 7.51 -3.38
CA GLN A 60 29.86 8.42 -3.56
C GLN A 60 28.88 8.27 -2.40
N LYS A 61 28.38 9.41 -1.88
CA LYS A 61 27.39 9.42 -0.81
C LYS A 61 26.07 8.85 -1.32
N MET A 62 25.56 7.87 -0.59
CA MET A 62 24.26 7.26 -0.85
C MET A 62 23.54 6.96 0.46
N PHE A 63 22.25 6.70 0.38
CA PHE A 63 21.49 6.20 1.52
C PHE A 63 20.56 5.07 1.11
N TYR A 64 20.17 4.29 2.10
CA TYR A 64 19.13 3.28 1.99
C TYR A 64 17.96 3.70 2.87
N ASP A 65 16.77 3.75 2.29
CA ASP A 65 15.51 3.88 3.01
C ASP A 65 14.91 2.50 3.17
N TYR A 66 14.46 2.18 4.38
CA TYR A 66 13.75 0.95 4.70
C TYR A 66 12.36 1.31 5.23
N TYR A 67 11.38 0.44 4.99
CA TYR A 67 10.16 0.42 5.78
C TYR A 67 10.53 0.21 7.25
N ILE A 68 9.70 0.71 8.18
CA ILE A 68 9.95 0.50 9.61
C ILE A 68 10.00 -0.98 10.01
N SER A 69 9.36 -1.83 9.21
CA SER A 69 9.37 -3.28 9.30
C SER A 69 10.68 -3.94 8.83
N GLY A 70 11.54 -3.22 8.11
CA GLY A 70 12.89 -3.67 7.75
C GLY A 70 13.13 -4.01 6.29
N GLN A 71 12.09 -4.08 5.46
CA GLN A 71 12.26 -4.28 4.01
C GLN A 71 12.87 -3.02 3.36
N LEU A 72 13.73 -3.21 2.37
CA LEU A 72 14.31 -2.12 1.59
C LEU A 72 13.19 -1.41 0.80
N TYR A 73 13.13 -0.08 0.93
CA TYR A 73 12.21 0.78 0.18
C TYR A 73 12.93 1.52 -0.94
N ALA A 74 14.12 2.05 -0.67
CA ALA A 74 14.87 2.78 -1.69
C ALA A 74 16.37 2.80 -1.44
N GLU A 75 17.12 3.02 -2.51
CA GLU A 75 18.52 3.40 -2.47
C GLU A 75 18.76 4.61 -3.38
N LYS A 76 19.47 5.62 -2.88
CA LYS A 76 19.63 6.88 -3.63
C LYS A 76 20.99 7.51 -3.36
N HIS A 77 21.62 7.99 -4.42
CA HIS A 77 22.79 8.86 -4.29
C HIS A 77 22.36 10.31 -4.01
N TYR A 78 23.14 11.02 -3.19
CA TYR A 78 22.75 12.36 -2.75
C TYR A 78 23.93 13.33 -2.64
N ILE A 79 23.60 14.62 -2.78
CA ILE A 79 24.50 15.75 -2.49
C ILE A 79 24.29 16.20 -1.04
N SER A 80 23.04 16.39 -0.64
CA SER A 80 22.62 16.70 0.72
C SER A 80 21.30 16.01 1.09
N ILE A 81 21.08 15.76 2.37
CA ILE A 81 19.82 15.21 2.91
C ILE A 81 19.17 16.22 3.86
N SER A 82 17.86 16.15 3.99
CA SER A 82 17.14 16.82 5.07
C SER A 82 16.57 15.79 6.04
N LYS A 83 16.92 15.91 7.32
CA LYS A 83 16.38 15.06 8.40
C LYS A 83 14.96 15.47 8.82
N ILE A 84 14.49 16.65 8.41
CA ILE A 84 13.20 17.19 8.84
C ILE A 84 12.14 17.03 7.75
N ASN A 85 12.52 17.17 6.48
CA ASN A 85 11.60 17.11 5.34
C ASN A 85 12.32 16.59 4.11
N ASP A 86 12.10 15.34 3.72
CA ASP A 86 12.86 14.70 2.64
C ASP A 86 12.70 15.41 1.28
N LYS A 87 11.64 16.20 1.09
CA LYS A 87 11.48 17.05 -0.10
C LYS A 87 12.62 18.07 -0.30
N GLN A 88 13.44 18.31 0.72
CA GLN A 88 14.63 19.17 0.66
C GLN A 88 15.94 18.39 0.45
N THR A 89 15.88 17.06 0.37
CA THR A 89 17.02 16.21 -0.01
C THR A 89 17.38 16.47 -1.47
N VAL A 90 18.67 16.67 -1.75
CA VAL A 90 19.19 16.94 -3.09
C VAL A 90 19.84 15.68 -3.61
N LEU A 91 19.16 14.99 -4.54
CA LEU A 91 19.62 13.75 -5.14
C LEU A 91 20.61 14.00 -6.29
N THR A 92 21.46 13.01 -6.54
CA THR A 92 22.34 12.93 -7.71
C THR A 92 22.45 11.47 -8.12
N GLY A 93 23.05 11.14 -9.26
CA GLY A 93 23.29 9.76 -9.67
C GLY A 93 21.99 8.96 -9.85
N VAL A 94 22.01 7.68 -9.48
CA VAL A 94 20.87 6.76 -9.63
C VAL A 94 20.11 6.65 -8.31
N ALA A 95 18.79 6.68 -8.41
CA ALA A 95 17.84 6.30 -7.37
C ALA A 95 17.06 5.06 -7.82
N ARG A 96 16.96 4.04 -6.96
CA ARG A 96 16.04 2.91 -7.13
C ARG A 96 15.03 2.89 -5.99
N THR A 97 13.79 2.54 -6.29
CA THR A 97 12.76 2.21 -5.30
C THR A 97 12.28 0.78 -5.49
N PHE A 98 11.76 0.20 -4.42
CA PHE A 98 11.35 -1.20 -4.39
C PHE A 98 9.96 -1.33 -3.78
N TYR A 99 9.18 -2.26 -4.31
CA TYR A 99 8.01 -2.76 -3.64
C TYR A 99 8.40 -3.49 -2.35
N LYS A 100 7.45 -3.62 -1.41
CA LYS A 100 7.66 -4.47 -0.21
C LYS A 100 8.07 -5.90 -0.56
N SER A 101 7.72 -6.42 -1.75
CA SER A 101 8.18 -7.74 -2.22
C SER A 101 9.69 -7.82 -2.50
N GLY A 102 10.39 -6.69 -2.55
CA GLY A 102 11.79 -6.56 -2.95
C GLY A 102 12.00 -6.42 -4.47
N ARG A 103 10.93 -6.46 -5.27
CA ARG A 103 11.02 -6.15 -6.71
C ARG A 103 11.28 -4.66 -6.93
N VAL A 104 12.06 -4.32 -7.96
CA VAL A 104 12.31 -2.93 -8.33
C VAL A 104 11.01 -2.29 -8.82
N GLU A 105 10.61 -1.18 -8.20
CA GLU A 105 9.46 -0.36 -8.57
C GLU A 105 9.86 0.72 -9.56
N SER A 106 11.00 1.39 -9.32
CA SER A 106 11.50 2.42 -10.23
C SER A 106 13.01 2.56 -10.21
N ILE A 107 13.56 3.05 -11.32
CA ILE A 107 14.95 3.48 -11.47
C ILE A 107 14.90 4.88 -12.07
N MET A 108 15.56 5.87 -11.46
CA MET A 108 15.57 7.25 -11.95
C MET A 108 16.95 7.88 -11.80
N GLN A 109 17.41 8.56 -12.85
CA GLN A 109 18.64 9.35 -12.81
C GLN A 109 18.39 10.79 -12.39
N TYR A 110 19.25 11.32 -11.52
CA TYR A 110 19.19 12.66 -10.98
C TYR A 110 20.51 13.41 -11.19
N SER A 111 20.39 14.72 -11.38
CA SER A 111 21.50 15.68 -11.35
C SER A 111 21.06 16.93 -10.59
N ASN A 112 21.81 17.30 -9.54
CA ASN A 112 21.53 18.48 -8.72
C ASN A 112 20.06 18.59 -8.24
N GLY A 113 19.50 17.47 -7.75
CA GLY A 113 18.15 17.37 -7.21
C GLY A 113 17.04 17.30 -8.25
N LYS A 114 17.36 17.28 -9.55
CA LYS A 114 16.38 17.20 -10.64
C LYS A 114 16.55 15.89 -11.41
N ALA A 115 15.43 15.30 -11.85
CA ALA A 115 15.48 14.16 -12.76
C ALA A 115 16.22 14.56 -14.05
N ASP A 116 17.27 13.83 -14.40
CA ASP A 116 18.15 14.17 -15.53
C ASP A 116 18.79 12.89 -16.07
N GLY A 117 18.27 12.40 -17.19
CA GLY A 117 18.59 11.10 -17.77
C GLY A 117 17.40 10.16 -17.86
N ARG A 118 17.67 8.85 -17.90
CA ARG A 118 16.65 7.80 -18.03
C ARG A 118 15.90 7.61 -16.70
N ALA A 119 14.60 7.34 -16.82
CA ALA A 119 13.80 6.79 -15.74
C ALA A 119 12.99 5.60 -16.25
N VAL A 120 12.82 4.57 -15.43
CA VAL A 120 12.04 3.38 -15.74
C VAL A 120 11.18 3.05 -14.53
N SER A 121 9.88 2.82 -14.74
CA SER A 121 8.99 2.25 -13.72
C SER A 121 8.57 0.85 -14.12
N PHE A 122 8.26 0.04 -13.12
CA PHE A 122 7.82 -1.34 -13.27
C PHE A 122 6.46 -1.51 -12.59
N PHE A 123 5.71 -2.50 -13.03
CA PHE A 123 4.55 -3.02 -12.31
C PHE A 123 4.99 -3.96 -11.18
N ALA A 124 4.08 -4.27 -10.26
CA ALA A 124 4.36 -5.17 -9.15
C ALA A 124 4.77 -6.59 -9.60
N ASN A 125 4.33 -7.03 -10.78
CA ASN A 125 4.73 -8.29 -11.40
C ASN A 125 6.16 -8.28 -11.97
N GLY A 126 6.82 -7.11 -12.03
CA GLY A 126 8.19 -6.93 -12.54
C GLY A 126 8.29 -6.60 -14.02
N ASN A 127 7.18 -6.47 -14.74
CA ASN A 127 7.14 -5.97 -16.11
C ASN A 127 7.39 -4.46 -16.13
N VAL A 128 8.00 -3.97 -17.21
CA VAL A 128 8.19 -2.52 -17.41
C VAL A 128 6.82 -1.87 -17.58
N GLY A 129 6.56 -0.77 -16.87
CA GLY A 129 5.38 0.07 -17.05
C GLY A 129 5.67 1.32 -17.86
N MET A 130 6.74 2.05 -17.55
CA MET A 130 7.14 3.21 -18.34
C MET A 130 8.64 3.29 -18.49
N LYS A 131 9.09 3.82 -19.63
CA LYS A 131 10.46 4.30 -19.83
C LYS A 131 10.37 5.76 -20.25
N LEU A 132 11.04 6.62 -19.49
CA LEU A 132 10.99 8.07 -19.63
C LEU A 132 12.41 8.61 -19.82
N ASN A 133 12.50 9.79 -20.43
CA ASN A 133 13.73 10.55 -20.48
C ASN A 133 13.47 11.95 -19.93
N TYR A 134 14.33 12.38 -19.02
CA TYR A 134 14.30 13.70 -18.42
C TYR A 134 15.53 14.50 -18.82
N ALA A 135 15.36 15.80 -18.97
CA ALA A 135 16.45 16.76 -19.02
C ALA A 135 16.15 17.87 -18.02
N LYS A 136 17.03 18.09 -17.03
CA LYS A 136 16.89 19.17 -16.02
C LYS A 136 15.52 19.23 -15.34
N GLY A 137 14.90 18.09 -15.06
CA GLY A 137 13.66 17.94 -14.31
C GLY A 137 12.38 17.89 -15.15
N VAL A 138 12.46 17.99 -16.47
CA VAL A 138 11.29 17.91 -17.38
C VAL A 138 11.45 16.78 -18.38
N LEU A 139 10.34 16.19 -18.81
CA LEU A 139 10.35 15.14 -19.84
C LEU A 139 10.93 15.69 -21.15
N ASN A 140 11.91 15.00 -21.72
CA ASN A 140 12.57 15.41 -22.95
C ASN A 140 13.08 14.20 -23.73
N GLY A 141 12.63 14.05 -24.97
CA GLY A 141 12.89 12.89 -25.82
C GLY A 141 11.74 11.88 -25.82
N THR A 142 12.03 10.67 -26.28
CA THR A 142 11.04 9.59 -26.47
C THR A 142 10.72 8.90 -25.14
N SER A 143 9.45 8.67 -24.86
CA SER A 143 8.97 7.86 -23.74
C SER A 143 8.16 6.67 -24.28
N TYR A 144 8.15 5.58 -23.52
CA TYR A 144 7.43 4.35 -23.84
C TYR A 144 6.54 3.98 -22.67
N THR A 145 5.25 3.71 -22.95
CA THR A 145 4.27 3.24 -21.96
C THR A 145 3.85 1.83 -22.33
N TYR A 146 3.90 0.94 -21.36
CA TYR A 146 3.63 -0.47 -21.50
C TYR A 146 2.41 -0.86 -20.66
N SER A 147 1.66 -1.85 -21.13
CA SER A 147 0.65 -2.51 -20.30
C SER A 147 1.29 -3.44 -19.28
N GLU A 148 0.53 -3.85 -18.27
CA GLU A 148 0.99 -4.78 -17.24
C GLU A 148 1.39 -6.16 -17.80
N TYR A 149 0.90 -6.51 -19.00
CA TYR A 149 1.28 -7.71 -19.75
C TYR A 149 2.56 -7.55 -20.57
N GLY A 150 3.20 -6.38 -20.54
CA GLY A 150 4.45 -6.09 -21.25
C GLY A 150 4.27 -5.63 -22.70
N ASN A 151 3.04 -5.32 -23.13
CA ASN A 151 2.78 -4.82 -24.48
C ASN A 151 3.08 -3.32 -24.56
N LEU A 152 3.82 -2.87 -25.57
CA LEU A 152 4.04 -1.43 -25.79
C LEU A 152 2.73 -0.79 -26.29
N GLU A 153 2.11 0.03 -25.44
CA GLU A 153 0.84 0.69 -25.76
C GLU A 153 1.04 2.02 -26.47
N TYR A 154 1.99 2.84 -25.98
CA TYR A 154 2.24 4.17 -26.52
C TYR A 154 3.72 4.51 -26.60
N THR A 155 4.09 5.20 -27.68
CA THR A 155 5.34 5.95 -27.76
C THR A 155 5.03 7.44 -27.84
N THR A 156 5.57 8.21 -26.90
CA THR A 156 5.32 9.66 -26.79
C THR A 156 6.63 10.42 -26.97
N VAL A 157 6.63 11.47 -27.79
CA VAL A 157 7.79 12.36 -27.98
C VAL A 157 7.57 13.64 -27.21
N TRP A 158 8.51 13.95 -26.30
CA TRP A 158 8.51 15.15 -25.48
C TRP A 158 9.60 16.13 -25.91
N ASN A 159 9.30 17.42 -25.84
CA ASN A 159 10.29 18.49 -25.98
C ASN A 159 10.12 19.47 -24.81
N ASN A 160 11.10 19.49 -23.90
CA ASN A 160 11.11 20.37 -22.71
C ASN A 160 9.79 20.36 -21.91
N GLY A 161 9.23 19.18 -21.67
CA GLY A 161 8.00 18.97 -20.91
C GLY A 161 6.71 19.08 -21.73
N THR A 162 6.76 19.49 -23.00
CA THR A 162 5.61 19.52 -23.89
C THR A 162 5.50 18.25 -24.73
N LYS A 163 4.33 17.63 -24.75
CA LYS A 163 4.01 16.50 -25.62
C LYS A 163 3.96 16.99 -27.07
N VAL A 164 4.90 16.54 -27.90
CA VAL A 164 4.98 16.90 -29.33
C VAL A 164 4.22 15.91 -30.18
N ASN A 165 4.35 14.62 -29.89
CA ASN A 165 3.66 13.57 -30.63
C ASN A 165 3.38 12.36 -29.73
N GLU A 166 2.38 11.57 -30.11
CA GLU A 166 2.02 10.32 -29.45
C GLU A 166 1.39 9.39 -30.48
N TYR A 167 1.83 8.14 -30.48
CA TYR A 167 1.25 7.11 -31.33
C TYR A 167 1.18 5.80 -30.58
N MET A 168 0.20 4.97 -30.93
CA MET A 168 0.04 3.64 -30.36
C MET A 168 1.18 2.73 -30.82
N GLY A 169 1.75 1.97 -29.88
CA GLY A 169 2.85 1.05 -30.12
C GLY A 169 4.16 1.76 -30.48
N GLY A 170 4.94 1.14 -31.37
CA GLY A 170 6.24 1.64 -31.83
C GLY A 170 7.36 0.63 -31.67
N THR A 171 8.61 1.11 -31.71
CA THR A 171 9.79 0.31 -31.39
C THR A 171 10.53 0.98 -30.25
N ASP A 172 10.67 0.27 -29.13
CA ASP A 172 11.51 0.71 -28.05
C ASP A 172 12.99 0.60 -28.44
N LYS A 173 13.63 1.76 -28.62
CA LYS A 173 15.02 1.87 -29.04
C LYS A 173 16.02 1.35 -27.99
N TYR A 174 15.58 1.20 -26.74
CA TYR A 174 16.40 0.68 -25.66
C TYR A 174 16.41 -0.84 -25.58
N ILE A 175 15.50 -1.50 -26.30
CA ILE A 175 15.49 -2.96 -26.41
C ILE A 175 16.50 -3.37 -27.48
N ASP A 176 17.52 -4.11 -27.06
CA ASP A 176 18.45 -4.74 -27.98
C ASP A 176 17.72 -5.83 -28.80
N LYS A 177 17.87 -5.78 -30.12
CA LYS A 177 17.12 -6.66 -31.03
C LYS A 177 17.54 -8.13 -30.96
N ALA A 178 18.78 -8.41 -30.55
CA ALA A 178 19.28 -9.78 -30.49
C ALA A 178 18.85 -10.47 -29.19
N THR A 179 18.82 -9.72 -28.09
CA THR A 179 18.55 -10.25 -26.74
C THR A 179 17.14 -9.98 -26.24
N GLY A 180 16.42 -9.03 -26.83
CA GLY A 180 15.11 -8.57 -26.34
C GLY A 180 15.19 -7.81 -25.02
N LYS A 181 16.39 -7.40 -24.59
CA LYS A 181 16.65 -6.82 -23.27
C LYS A 181 17.08 -5.36 -23.34
N ASP A 182 16.78 -4.63 -22.27
CA ASP A 182 17.27 -3.27 -22.06
C ASP A 182 18.45 -3.30 -21.09
N ALA A 183 19.67 -3.08 -21.58
CA ALA A 183 20.89 -3.21 -20.79
C ALA A 183 20.89 -2.34 -19.52
N PHE A 184 20.24 -1.16 -19.56
CA PHE A 184 20.11 -0.30 -18.39
C PHE A 184 19.18 -0.92 -17.34
N VAL A 185 18.09 -1.55 -17.76
CA VAL A 185 17.17 -2.25 -16.85
C VAL A 185 17.88 -3.46 -16.23
N GLU A 186 18.55 -4.28 -17.05
CA GLU A 186 19.24 -5.49 -16.58
C GLU A 186 20.32 -5.15 -15.54
N SER A 187 21.13 -4.12 -15.79
CA SER A 187 22.21 -3.76 -14.86
C SER A 187 21.68 -3.29 -13.50
N HIS A 188 20.52 -2.64 -13.48
CA HIS A 188 19.89 -2.10 -12.26
C HIS A 188 18.88 -3.05 -11.62
N ARG A 189 18.73 -4.27 -12.15
CA ARG A 189 17.93 -5.36 -11.56
C ARG A 189 18.75 -6.61 -11.28
N ALA A 190 20.08 -6.55 -11.45
CA ALA A 190 20.97 -7.69 -11.29
C ALA A 190 20.93 -8.32 -9.89
N ASP A 191 20.63 -7.52 -8.87
CA ASP A 191 20.51 -7.90 -7.45
C ASP A 191 19.06 -8.10 -7.00
N GLU A 192 18.05 -7.96 -7.88
CA GLU A 192 16.62 -8.00 -7.52
C GLU A 192 16.26 -9.29 -6.76
N LYS A 193 16.80 -10.43 -7.20
CA LYS A 193 16.58 -11.71 -6.53
C LYS A 193 17.06 -11.70 -5.07
N LEU A 194 18.23 -11.11 -4.81
CA LEU A 194 18.78 -11.00 -3.46
C LEU A 194 17.91 -10.08 -2.60
N VAL A 195 17.46 -8.95 -3.14
CA VAL A 195 16.57 -8.01 -2.42
C VAL A 195 15.22 -8.66 -2.09
N MET A 196 14.66 -9.46 -3.01
CA MET A 196 13.45 -10.24 -2.76
C MET A 196 13.64 -11.28 -1.64
N GLU A 197 14.75 -12.03 -1.66
CA GLU A 197 15.07 -13.00 -0.61
C GLU A 197 15.23 -12.33 0.77
N GLN A 198 15.90 -11.17 0.81
CA GLN A 198 16.03 -10.37 2.03
C GLN A 198 14.68 -9.86 2.53
N SER A 199 13.81 -9.39 1.64
CA SER A 199 12.46 -8.96 2.01
C SER A 199 11.65 -10.11 2.62
N LEU A 200 11.66 -11.28 1.98
CA LEU A 200 10.96 -12.47 2.48
C LEU A 200 11.51 -12.92 3.84
N ALA A 201 12.82 -12.85 4.06
CA ALA A 201 13.43 -13.17 5.36
C ALA A 201 12.92 -12.23 6.47
N VAL A 202 12.85 -10.92 6.20
CA VAL A 202 12.29 -9.93 7.13
C VAL A 202 10.84 -10.25 7.49
N ILE A 203 10.02 -10.63 6.50
CA ILE A 203 8.63 -11.04 6.72
C ILE A 203 8.58 -12.29 7.60
N ASN A 204 9.35 -13.33 7.26
CA ASN A 204 9.34 -14.58 7.99
C ASN A 204 9.82 -14.43 9.44
N ASP A 205 10.86 -13.63 9.67
CA ASP A 205 11.34 -13.32 11.02
C ASP A 205 10.27 -12.58 11.83
N SER A 206 9.54 -11.65 11.21
CA SER A 206 8.42 -10.97 11.90
C SER A 206 7.31 -11.95 12.30
N VAL A 207 7.00 -12.93 11.44
CA VAL A 207 5.98 -13.97 11.71
C VAL A 207 6.44 -14.94 12.80
N GLN A 208 7.69 -15.39 12.76
CA GLN A 208 8.26 -16.29 13.78
C GLN A 208 8.37 -15.62 15.15
N ASN A 209 8.80 -14.35 15.21
CA ASN A 209 8.85 -13.59 16.45
C ASN A 209 7.45 -13.37 17.04
N THR A 210 6.45 -13.08 16.19
CA THR A 210 5.05 -12.95 16.61
C THR A 210 4.51 -14.27 17.16
N ALA A 211 4.80 -15.39 16.49
CA ALA A 211 4.41 -16.73 16.96
C ALA A 211 5.09 -17.11 18.29
N GLN A 212 6.35 -16.73 18.49
CA GLN A 212 7.08 -16.93 19.75
C GLN A 212 6.56 -16.04 20.88
N GLU A 213 6.26 -14.77 20.62
CA GLU A 213 5.67 -13.86 21.61
C GLU A 213 4.25 -14.30 22.01
N ILE A 214 3.47 -14.83 21.06
CA ILE A 214 2.15 -15.43 21.33
C ILE A 214 2.31 -16.68 22.21
N ASN A 215 3.20 -17.61 21.85
CA ASN A 215 3.44 -18.83 22.62
C ASN A 215 4.00 -18.54 24.03
N HIS A 216 4.84 -17.50 24.18
CA HIS A 216 5.36 -17.09 25.48
C HIS A 216 4.30 -16.39 26.34
N LYS A 217 3.36 -15.65 25.75
CA LYS A 217 2.21 -15.05 26.45
C LYS A 217 1.13 -16.07 26.84
N LEU A 218 1.02 -17.20 26.13
CA LEU A 218 0.07 -18.28 26.44
C LEU A 218 0.55 -19.22 27.56
N GLN A 219 1.85 -19.24 27.89
CA GLN A 219 2.40 -20.16 28.90
C GLN A 219 2.11 -19.80 30.38
N PRO A 220 1.89 -18.53 30.78
CA PRO A 220 1.46 -18.19 32.14
C PRO A 220 -0.07 -18.22 32.34
N GLU A 221 -0.89 -18.20 31.28
CA GLU A 221 -2.33 -17.91 31.38
C GLU A 221 -3.22 -19.13 31.70
N LEU A 222 -2.62 -20.29 31.98
CA LEU A 222 -3.33 -21.50 32.46
C LEU A 222 -3.25 -21.70 33.98
N ALA A 223 -2.62 -20.78 34.72
CA ALA A 223 -2.59 -20.82 36.18
C ALA A 223 -2.96 -19.44 36.76
N GLU A 224 -4.11 -19.41 37.42
CA GLU A 224 -4.59 -18.40 38.39
C GLU A 224 -5.41 -17.18 37.90
N VAL A 225 -6.72 -17.29 38.18
CA VAL A 225 -7.53 -16.35 38.99
C VAL A 225 -8.12 -15.07 38.35
N GLN A 226 -9.46 -15.12 38.24
CA GLN A 226 -10.51 -14.17 38.68
C GLN A 226 -10.59 -12.74 38.12
N LEU A 227 -11.85 -12.37 37.88
CA LEU A 227 -12.35 -11.02 37.62
C LEU A 227 -11.82 -9.99 38.62
N THR A 228 -11.39 -8.83 38.13
CA THR A 228 -11.93 -7.52 38.55
C THR A 228 -11.58 -6.43 37.52
N THR A 229 -12.54 -5.56 37.31
CA THR A 229 -12.54 -4.38 36.43
C THR A 229 -11.72 -3.23 37.00
N VAL A 230 -10.95 -2.51 36.18
CA VAL A 230 -10.79 -1.04 36.28
C VAL A 230 -10.57 -0.47 34.88
N ALA A 231 -11.50 0.39 34.45
CA ALA A 231 -11.30 1.35 33.38
C ALA A 231 -10.46 2.52 33.92
N ASP A 232 -9.46 2.98 33.17
CA ASP A 232 -9.37 4.41 32.83
C ASP A 232 -8.28 4.76 31.79
N THR A 233 -8.76 5.50 30.79
CA THR A 233 -8.12 6.59 30.03
C THR A 233 -6.75 6.40 29.35
N VAL A 234 -6.79 6.32 28.01
CA VAL A 234 -5.97 7.19 27.15
C VAL A 234 -6.88 7.81 26.10
N LYS A 235 -7.15 9.11 26.25
CA LYS A 235 -7.74 9.94 25.19
C LYS A 235 -6.69 10.14 24.09
N THR A 236 -6.86 9.49 22.96
CA THR A 236 -6.20 9.89 21.71
C THR A 236 -6.96 11.08 21.13
N ALA A 237 -6.24 12.18 20.89
CA ALA A 237 -6.79 13.34 20.20
C ALA A 237 -7.07 12.97 18.74
N GLU A 238 -8.34 12.96 18.34
CA GLU A 238 -8.75 12.78 16.94
C GLU A 238 -8.19 13.92 16.09
N VAL A 239 -7.36 13.57 15.10
CA VAL A 239 -7.08 14.45 13.95
C VAL A 239 -8.40 14.60 13.18
N PRO A 240 -8.84 15.82 12.81
CA PRO A 240 -10.11 16.00 12.14
C PRO A 240 -10.14 15.24 10.81
N ARG A 241 -11.02 14.25 10.72
CA ARG A 241 -11.20 13.41 9.52
C ARG A 241 -11.75 14.23 8.34
N PRO A 242 -11.30 13.98 7.10
CA PRO A 242 -11.91 14.52 5.90
C PRO A 242 -13.42 14.25 5.87
N LYS A 243 -14.21 15.21 5.38
CA LYS A 243 -15.68 15.24 5.51
C LYS A 243 -16.43 14.13 4.75
N ARG A 244 -15.76 13.20 4.07
CA ARG A 244 -16.34 12.22 3.12
C ARG A 244 -15.67 10.83 3.13
N GLU A 245 -15.07 10.41 4.25
CA GLU A 245 -14.54 9.05 4.41
C GLU A 245 -15.59 8.09 4.95
N PHE A 246 -15.58 6.84 4.48
CA PHE A 246 -16.49 5.80 4.97
C PHE A 246 -16.19 5.45 6.43
N LYS A 247 -17.18 5.59 7.31
CA LYS A 247 -17.01 5.34 8.76
C LYS A 247 -17.61 4.00 9.15
N PHE A 248 -16.82 3.12 9.76
CA PHE A 248 -17.28 1.80 10.17
C PHE A 248 -18.52 1.86 11.08
N ALA A 249 -18.50 2.74 12.10
CA ALA A 249 -19.62 2.92 13.03
C ALA A 249 -20.97 3.14 12.33
N PHE A 250 -20.99 4.06 11.35
CA PHE A 250 -22.19 4.38 10.59
C PHE A 250 -22.63 3.20 9.71
N LEU A 251 -21.70 2.53 9.03
CA LEU A 251 -22.01 1.38 8.17
C LEU A 251 -22.50 0.19 8.98
N TYR A 252 -21.96 -0.01 10.19
CA TYR A 252 -22.39 -1.02 11.14
C TYR A 252 -23.82 -0.74 11.60
N ASP A 253 -24.11 0.47 12.08
CA ASP A 253 -25.44 0.89 12.53
C ASP A 253 -26.49 0.74 11.41
N LEU A 254 -26.12 1.10 10.17
CA LEU A 254 -26.95 0.96 8.98
C LEU A 254 -27.36 -0.50 8.71
N LEU A 255 -26.50 -1.47 9.02
CA LEU A 255 -26.76 -2.91 8.83
C LEU A 255 -27.57 -3.53 9.97
N VAL A 256 -27.36 -3.09 11.22
CA VAL A 256 -27.96 -3.73 12.41
C VAL A 256 -29.25 -3.07 12.88
N SER A 257 -29.51 -1.82 12.50
CA SER A 257 -30.74 -1.11 12.85
C SER A 257 -31.86 -1.48 11.89
N ASP A 258 -32.92 -2.16 12.37
CA ASP A 258 -34.06 -2.58 11.53
C ASP A 258 -34.66 -1.43 10.71
N ASP A 259 -34.77 -0.23 11.30
CA ASP A 259 -35.35 0.97 10.67
C ASP A 259 -34.46 1.54 9.54
N GLN A 260 -33.14 1.35 9.63
CA GLN A 260 -32.19 1.82 8.62
C GLN A 260 -31.89 0.75 7.58
N CYS A 261 -31.74 -0.50 8.03
CA CYS A 261 -31.47 -1.68 7.23
C CYS A 261 -32.62 -1.99 6.28
N THR A 262 -33.87 -1.80 6.72
CA THR A 262 -35.06 -1.91 5.85
C THR A 262 -35.68 -0.55 5.61
N ASN A 263 -35.44 0.03 4.44
CA ASN A 263 -35.97 1.35 4.09
C ASN A 263 -36.42 1.44 2.62
N GLU A 264 -36.91 2.60 2.19
CA GLU A 264 -37.17 2.89 0.78
C GLU A 264 -35.86 3.09 0.00
N MET A 265 -35.86 2.91 -1.32
CA MET A 265 -34.62 3.04 -2.12
C MET A 265 -34.00 4.45 -2.08
N ASN A 266 -34.85 5.49 -2.00
CA ASN A 266 -34.44 6.89 -1.92
C ASN A 266 -33.63 7.23 -0.66
N PHE A 267 -33.80 6.47 0.43
CA PHE A 267 -33.02 6.60 1.65
C PHE A 267 -31.55 6.28 1.37
N PHE A 268 -31.29 5.20 0.62
CA PHE A 268 -29.95 4.80 0.21
C PHE A 268 -29.34 5.76 -0.80
N ASP A 269 -30.16 6.40 -1.65
CA ASP A 269 -29.70 7.49 -2.53
C ASP A 269 -29.15 8.67 -1.72
N GLY A 270 -29.83 9.03 -0.63
CA GLY A 270 -29.38 10.06 0.30
C GLY A 270 -28.02 9.74 0.91
N ILE A 271 -27.80 8.49 1.31
CA ILE A 271 -26.52 8.04 1.86
C ILE A 271 -25.41 8.15 0.81
N GLY A 272 -25.63 7.65 -0.41
CA GLY A 272 -24.66 7.80 -1.51
C GLY A 272 -24.28 9.26 -1.75
N ALA A 273 -25.26 10.15 -1.76
CA ALA A 273 -25.05 11.59 -1.95
C ALA A 273 -24.22 12.25 -0.84
N GLU A 274 -24.38 11.83 0.43
CA GLU A 274 -23.56 12.34 1.55
C GLU A 274 -22.06 12.06 1.37
N TYR A 275 -21.72 10.93 0.75
CA TYR A 275 -20.34 10.58 0.37
C TYR A 275 -19.90 11.21 -0.96
N GLY A 276 -20.76 11.99 -1.61
CA GLY A 276 -20.50 12.61 -2.92
C GLY A 276 -20.53 11.62 -4.07
N LEU A 277 -21.25 10.51 -3.92
CA LEU A 277 -21.46 9.50 -4.94
C LEU A 277 -22.79 9.74 -5.65
N THR A 278 -22.88 9.34 -6.91
CA THR A 278 -24.12 9.39 -7.71
C THR A 278 -24.61 7.98 -7.98
N LEU A 279 -25.94 7.77 -7.94
CA LEU A 279 -26.54 6.49 -8.30
C LEU A 279 -26.09 6.11 -9.72
N ALA A 280 -25.40 4.99 -9.83
CA ALA A 280 -24.82 4.49 -11.07
C ALA A 280 -25.75 3.45 -11.70
N GLN A 281 -26.19 2.46 -10.92
CA GLN A 281 -27.01 1.36 -11.43
C GLN A 281 -27.84 0.71 -10.32
N VAL A 282 -28.99 0.16 -10.70
CA VAL A 282 -29.73 -0.82 -9.90
C VAL A 282 -29.63 -2.18 -10.59
N ILE A 283 -28.87 -3.09 -10.01
CA ILE A 283 -28.63 -4.44 -10.54
C ILE A 283 -29.72 -5.37 -9.99
N LYS A 284 -30.38 -6.12 -10.87
CA LYS A 284 -31.39 -7.12 -10.48
C LYS A 284 -30.73 -8.49 -10.35
N GLY A 285 -30.78 -9.05 -9.15
CA GLY A 285 -30.33 -10.41 -8.86
C GLY A 285 -31.43 -11.45 -9.12
N HIS A 286 -31.31 -12.63 -8.50
CA HIS A 286 -32.33 -13.66 -8.60
C HIS A 286 -33.56 -13.32 -7.73
N GLY A 287 -34.75 -13.38 -8.32
CA GLY A 287 -36.01 -13.10 -7.62
C GLY A 287 -36.10 -11.64 -7.13
N ALA A 288 -36.24 -11.46 -5.82
CA ALA A 288 -36.37 -10.14 -5.18
C ALA A 288 -35.01 -9.48 -4.87
N GLN A 289 -33.88 -10.13 -5.19
CA GLN A 289 -32.55 -9.59 -4.92
C GLN A 289 -32.26 -8.35 -5.77
N LYS A 290 -31.68 -7.32 -5.15
CA LYS A 290 -31.23 -6.10 -5.83
C LYS A 290 -29.91 -5.63 -5.24
N GLU A 291 -29.11 -4.97 -6.07
CA GLU A 291 -27.97 -4.16 -5.64
C GLU A 291 -28.12 -2.72 -6.12
N LEU A 292 -28.09 -1.77 -5.18
CA LEU A 292 -28.05 -0.34 -5.48
C LEU A 292 -26.59 0.09 -5.49
N THR A 293 -26.10 0.62 -6.60
CA THR A 293 -24.69 1.02 -6.75
C THR A 293 -24.56 2.51 -6.96
N TYR A 294 -23.63 3.14 -6.25
CA TYR A 294 -23.34 4.57 -6.27
C TYR A 294 -21.87 4.76 -6.48
N SER A 295 -21.46 5.60 -7.43
CA SER A 295 -20.05 5.76 -7.74
C SER A 295 -19.62 7.20 -7.96
N TYR A 296 -18.30 7.41 -7.92
CA TYR A 296 -17.61 8.63 -8.28
C TYR A 296 -16.38 8.25 -9.10
N ASN A 297 -16.22 8.87 -10.28
CA ASN A 297 -15.13 8.56 -11.22
C ASN A 297 -15.03 7.08 -11.60
N MET A 298 -16.17 6.39 -11.62
CA MET A 298 -16.31 5.03 -12.14
C MET A 298 -17.57 4.92 -13.00
N GLN A 299 -17.55 4.02 -13.98
CA GLN A 299 -18.70 3.66 -14.81
C GLN A 299 -18.73 2.15 -15.02
N TYR A 300 -19.92 1.55 -14.94
CA TYR A 300 -20.10 0.14 -15.27
C TYR A 300 -20.20 -0.02 -16.80
N ASN A 301 -19.37 -0.88 -17.37
CA ASN A 301 -19.47 -1.27 -18.76
C ASN A 301 -20.31 -2.54 -18.89
N GLU A 302 -21.55 -2.38 -19.35
CA GLU A 302 -22.49 -3.49 -19.54
C GLU A 302 -22.05 -4.49 -20.61
N THR A 303 -21.21 -4.08 -21.56
CA THR A 303 -20.71 -4.96 -22.64
C THR A 303 -19.61 -5.90 -22.13
N THR A 304 -18.73 -5.41 -21.27
CA THR A 304 -17.63 -6.20 -20.69
C THR A 304 -17.97 -6.77 -19.32
N GLY A 305 -19.07 -6.33 -18.71
CA GLY A 305 -19.47 -6.72 -17.36
C GLY A 305 -18.47 -6.27 -16.30
N SER A 306 -17.89 -5.06 -16.44
CA SER A 306 -16.81 -4.61 -15.56
C SER A 306 -16.88 -3.12 -15.26
N ASP A 307 -16.49 -2.75 -14.05
CA ASP A 307 -16.31 -1.35 -13.66
C ASP A 307 -15.06 -0.75 -14.32
N ILE A 308 -15.20 0.47 -14.83
CA ILE A 308 -14.15 1.24 -15.49
C ILE A 308 -13.90 2.51 -14.69
N VAL A 309 -12.63 2.77 -14.37
CA VAL A 309 -12.20 4.03 -13.76
C VAL A 309 -12.23 5.14 -14.82
N THR A 310 -13.00 6.20 -14.56
CA THR A 310 -13.18 7.34 -15.47
C THR A 310 -12.50 8.61 -15.01
N GLY A 311 -11.89 8.60 -13.82
CA GLY A 311 -11.20 9.77 -13.26
C GLY A 311 -10.31 9.43 -12.07
N LYS A 312 -9.82 10.46 -11.38
CA LYS A 312 -8.94 10.29 -10.21
C LYS A 312 -9.75 9.99 -8.96
N HIS A 313 -9.17 9.23 -8.02
CA HIS A 313 -9.81 8.91 -6.76
C HIS A 313 -11.17 8.17 -6.93
N PRO A 314 -11.23 7.12 -7.78
CA PRO A 314 -12.46 6.36 -8.01
C PRO A 314 -12.96 5.70 -6.72
N ARG A 315 -14.27 5.76 -6.49
CA ARG A 315 -14.93 5.19 -5.32
C ARG A 315 -16.32 4.70 -5.69
N GLN A 316 -16.76 3.63 -5.03
CA GLN A 316 -18.11 3.09 -5.19
C GLN A 316 -18.64 2.55 -3.86
N MET A 317 -19.95 2.62 -3.68
CA MET A 317 -20.71 2.05 -2.58
C MET A 317 -21.86 1.24 -3.18
N GLY A 318 -22.05 0.02 -2.70
CA GLY A 318 -23.11 -0.89 -3.10
C GLY A 318 -23.93 -1.33 -1.89
N PHE A 319 -25.25 -1.33 -2.02
CA PHE A 319 -26.14 -1.95 -1.04
C PHE A 319 -26.83 -3.13 -1.70
N TRP A 320 -26.54 -4.34 -1.20
CA TRP A 320 -27.14 -5.57 -1.70
C TRP A 320 -28.16 -6.11 -0.69
N GLY A 321 -29.30 -6.59 -1.18
CA GLY A 321 -30.38 -7.05 -0.33
C GLY A 321 -31.64 -7.46 -1.09
N ILE A 322 -32.76 -7.50 -0.38
CA ILE A 322 -34.06 -7.96 -0.88
C ILE A 322 -35.01 -6.78 -1.04
N GLY A 323 -35.47 -6.54 -2.25
CA GLY A 323 -36.48 -5.53 -2.57
C GLY A 323 -37.86 -6.14 -2.77
N ILE A 324 -38.81 -5.83 -1.88
CA ILE A 324 -40.23 -6.21 -1.99
C ILE A 324 -41.05 -4.93 -2.02
N ASP A 325 -41.86 -4.76 -3.07
CA ASP A 325 -42.62 -3.53 -3.33
C ASP A 325 -41.72 -2.28 -3.31
N ASN A 326 -42.01 -1.31 -2.42
CA ASN A 326 -41.22 -0.08 -2.25
C ASN A 326 -40.17 -0.17 -1.13
N ARG A 327 -40.02 -1.33 -0.48
CA ARG A 327 -39.04 -1.53 0.61
C ARG A 327 -37.85 -2.35 0.12
N PHE A 328 -36.67 -1.97 0.60
CA PHE A 328 -35.42 -2.66 0.38
C PHE A 328 -34.80 -3.00 1.74
N THR A 329 -34.63 -4.28 2.01
CA THR A 329 -33.93 -4.81 3.18
C THR A 329 -32.51 -5.13 2.77
N MET A 330 -31.57 -4.29 3.21
CA MET A 330 -30.15 -4.48 2.99
C MET A 330 -29.64 -5.68 3.77
N GLN A 331 -28.71 -6.44 3.19
CA GLN A 331 -28.04 -7.57 3.83
C GLN A 331 -26.52 -7.44 3.75
N ARG A 332 -26.02 -6.64 2.81
CA ARG A 332 -24.59 -6.45 2.59
C ARG A 332 -24.29 -5.05 2.08
N ILE A 333 -23.20 -4.48 2.57
CA ILE A 333 -22.60 -3.24 2.05
C ILE A 333 -21.31 -3.61 1.32
N ASN A 334 -21.16 -3.17 0.08
CA ASN A 334 -19.93 -3.22 -0.69
C ASN A 334 -19.32 -1.82 -0.74
N ILE A 335 -18.03 -1.70 -0.45
CA ILE A 335 -17.26 -0.47 -0.55
C ILE A 335 -16.08 -0.71 -1.47
N TYR A 336 -15.85 0.19 -2.41
CA TYR A 336 -14.68 0.19 -3.28
C TYR A 336 -13.96 1.51 -3.13
N THR A 337 -12.67 1.45 -2.78
CA THR A 337 -11.84 2.65 -2.63
C THR A 337 -10.49 2.47 -3.28
N TRP A 338 -9.99 3.53 -3.90
CA TRP A 338 -8.63 3.60 -4.43
C TRP A 338 -7.58 3.79 -3.32
N SER A 339 -8.00 4.17 -2.11
CA SER A 339 -7.11 4.59 -1.04
C SER A 339 -6.84 3.45 -0.06
N GLU A 340 -5.60 2.99 -0.02
CA GLU A 340 -5.14 2.04 1.00
C GLU A 340 -5.34 2.60 2.42
N ASP A 341 -5.12 3.90 2.62
CA ASP A 341 -5.30 4.55 3.92
C ASP A 341 -6.76 4.53 4.38
N GLU A 342 -7.72 4.76 3.47
CA GLU A 342 -9.15 4.68 3.81
C GLU A 342 -9.56 3.24 4.15
N MET A 343 -9.04 2.26 3.41
CA MET A 343 -9.25 0.84 3.68
C MET A 343 -8.70 0.46 5.07
N LEU A 344 -7.45 0.84 5.37
CA LEU A 344 -6.82 0.55 6.65
C LEU A 344 -7.52 1.26 7.81
N GLN A 345 -8.00 2.48 7.62
CA GLN A 345 -8.75 3.21 8.64
C GLN A 345 -10.08 2.54 8.96
N LEU A 346 -10.81 2.04 7.95
CA LEU A 346 -12.04 1.30 8.18
C LEU A 346 -11.79 0.00 8.95
N ALA A 347 -10.67 -0.68 8.67
CA ALA A 347 -10.22 -1.83 9.47
C ALA A 347 -9.87 -1.43 10.92
N GLU A 348 -9.16 -0.32 11.13
CA GLU A 348 -8.86 0.21 12.47
C GLU A 348 -10.11 0.51 13.28
N ASP A 349 -11.08 1.19 12.66
CA ASP A 349 -12.35 1.51 13.30
C ASP A 349 -13.09 0.21 13.69
N ALA A 350 -13.10 -0.81 12.83
CA ALA A 350 -13.69 -2.12 13.15
C ALA A 350 -12.98 -2.82 14.32
N LEU A 351 -11.64 -2.81 14.36
CA LEU A 351 -10.87 -3.37 15.48
C LEU A 351 -11.19 -2.65 16.80
N SER A 352 -11.43 -1.32 16.76
CA SER A 352 -11.86 -0.55 17.94
C SER A 352 -13.25 -0.95 18.45
N TYR A 353 -14.08 -1.55 17.59
CA TYR A 353 -15.38 -2.14 17.91
C TYR A 353 -15.28 -3.60 18.39
N GLY A 354 -14.08 -4.09 18.70
CA GLY A 354 -13.88 -5.43 19.24
C GLY A 354 -13.64 -6.52 18.20
N TYR A 355 -13.65 -6.19 16.91
CA TYR A 355 -13.30 -7.15 15.86
C TYR A 355 -11.84 -7.59 15.96
N LYS A 356 -11.55 -8.76 15.41
CA LYS A 356 -10.21 -9.35 15.32
C LYS A 356 -9.98 -9.91 13.93
N VAL A 357 -8.72 -9.94 13.51
CA VAL A 357 -8.32 -10.59 12.26
C VAL A 357 -8.56 -12.09 12.38
N LEU A 358 -9.38 -12.63 11.48
CA LEU A 358 -9.65 -14.06 11.39
C LEU A 358 -8.34 -14.80 11.07
N GLY A 359 -7.99 -15.78 11.90
CA GLY A 359 -6.71 -16.49 11.79
C GLY A 359 -5.52 -15.75 12.41
N GLY A 360 -5.74 -14.56 12.98
CA GLY A 360 -4.70 -13.73 13.58
C GLY A 360 -3.78 -13.03 12.55
N GLY A 361 -2.69 -12.43 13.03
CA GLY A 361 -1.72 -11.71 12.20
C GLY A 361 -1.98 -10.19 12.10
N ASP A 362 -1.08 -9.48 11.40
CA ASP A 362 -1.17 -8.03 11.19
C ASP A 362 -1.79 -7.72 9.82
N TYR A 363 -3.03 -7.27 9.83
CA TYR A 363 -3.80 -6.89 8.62
C TYR A 363 -3.07 -5.84 7.75
N ARG A 364 -2.19 -5.01 8.34
CA ARG A 364 -1.40 -4.02 7.59
C ARG A 364 -0.33 -4.64 6.69
N THR A 365 -0.02 -5.91 6.89
CA THR A 365 0.93 -6.68 6.09
C THR A 365 0.25 -7.57 5.05
N MET A 366 -1.08 -7.66 5.09
CA MET A 366 -1.86 -8.59 4.27
C MET A 366 -2.29 -7.99 2.91
N SER A 367 -1.70 -6.85 2.53
CA SER A 367 -1.94 -6.19 1.24
C SER A 367 -3.44 -6.04 0.90
N GLY A 368 -4.25 -5.64 1.88
CA GLY A 368 -5.69 -5.46 1.69
C GLY A 368 -6.50 -6.76 1.55
N ASN A 369 -5.93 -7.94 1.84
CA ASN A 369 -6.59 -9.24 1.76
C ASN A 369 -6.70 -9.90 3.14
N PHE A 370 -7.78 -9.64 3.85
CA PHE A 370 -7.99 -10.19 5.20
C PHE A 370 -9.47 -10.17 5.59
N VAL A 371 -9.81 -10.90 6.65
CA VAL A 371 -11.17 -10.97 7.19
C VAL A 371 -11.14 -10.54 8.65
N LEU A 372 -12.10 -9.71 9.07
CA LEU A 372 -12.32 -9.39 10.46
C LEU A 372 -13.62 -10.03 10.97
N GLU A 373 -13.56 -10.59 12.17
CA GLU A 373 -14.69 -11.21 12.87
C GLU A 373 -14.81 -10.68 14.31
N HIS A 374 -16.03 -10.63 14.84
CA HIS A 374 -16.23 -10.25 16.24
C HIS A 374 -16.25 -11.49 17.15
N PRO A 375 -15.33 -11.61 18.13
CA PRO A 375 -15.16 -12.83 18.93
C PRO A 375 -16.31 -13.12 19.90
N GLU A 376 -17.12 -12.11 20.23
CA GLU A 376 -18.27 -12.22 21.14
C GLU A 376 -19.63 -12.15 20.45
N HIS A 377 -19.67 -11.74 19.17
CA HIS A 377 -20.88 -11.49 18.38
C HIS A 377 -20.70 -12.11 16.99
N ASN A 378 -20.76 -13.43 16.95
CA ASN A 378 -20.72 -14.30 15.77
C ASN A 378 -20.78 -15.79 16.19
N LYS A 379 -21.48 -16.09 17.30
CA LYS A 379 -21.59 -17.44 17.86
C LYS A 379 -22.93 -18.05 17.49
N ALA A 380 -22.99 -19.38 17.44
CA ALA A 380 -24.24 -20.10 17.26
C ALA A 380 -25.24 -19.70 18.37
N GLY A 381 -26.30 -18.98 18.00
CA GLY A 381 -27.31 -18.44 18.93
C GLY A 381 -27.43 -16.92 18.96
N ASP A 382 -26.48 -16.17 18.38
CA ASP A 382 -26.62 -14.72 18.21
C ASP A 382 -27.72 -14.39 17.17
N LYS A 383 -28.41 -13.26 17.35
CA LYS A 383 -29.51 -12.84 16.45
C LYS A 383 -29.03 -12.54 15.03
N PHE A 384 -27.79 -12.10 14.90
CA PHE A 384 -27.11 -11.81 13.65
C PHE A 384 -25.60 -11.82 13.88
N ALA A 385 -24.82 -11.94 12.82
CA ALA A 385 -23.39 -11.66 12.82
C ALA A 385 -23.02 -10.73 11.67
N ILE A 386 -21.95 -9.94 11.84
CA ILE A 386 -21.37 -9.18 10.73
C ILE A 386 -19.96 -9.67 10.48
N VAL A 387 -19.70 -10.06 9.23
CA VAL A 387 -18.37 -10.45 8.77
C VAL A 387 -17.84 -9.36 7.85
N LEU A 388 -16.62 -8.91 8.14
CA LEU A 388 -15.90 -7.96 7.30
C LEU A 388 -14.87 -8.68 6.47
N SER A 389 -14.91 -8.51 5.14
CA SER A 389 -13.84 -8.98 4.27
C SER A 389 -13.23 -7.81 3.51
N PHE A 390 -11.91 -7.85 3.41
CA PHE A 390 -11.08 -6.91 2.69
C PHE A 390 -10.40 -7.71 1.59
N THR A 391 -10.52 -7.27 0.35
CA THR A 391 -9.94 -7.92 -0.81
C THR A 391 -9.24 -6.90 -1.70
N HIS A 392 -8.02 -7.20 -2.11
CA HIS A 392 -7.26 -6.43 -3.10
C HIS A 392 -6.49 -7.40 -4.00
N LEU A 393 -7.09 -7.73 -5.13
CA LEU A 393 -6.55 -8.70 -6.09
C LEU A 393 -6.27 -8.01 -7.42
N GLU A 394 -5.14 -8.34 -8.01
CA GLU A 394 -4.73 -7.84 -9.33
C GLU A 394 -5.81 -8.16 -10.38
N GLY A 395 -6.21 -7.15 -11.16
CA GLY A 395 -7.22 -7.29 -12.20
C GLY A 395 -8.68 -7.42 -11.72
N VAL A 396 -8.95 -7.39 -10.41
CA VAL A 396 -10.31 -7.45 -9.85
C VAL A 396 -10.74 -6.05 -9.40
N TYR A 397 -12.03 -5.72 -9.55
CA TYR A 397 -12.63 -4.45 -9.10
C TYR A 397 -11.91 -3.19 -9.59
N ALA A 398 -11.39 -3.23 -10.82
CA ALA A 398 -10.60 -2.15 -11.41
C ALA A 398 -9.37 -1.73 -10.57
N GLY A 399 -8.82 -2.67 -9.79
CA GLY A 399 -7.64 -2.44 -8.94
C GLY A 399 -7.93 -1.72 -7.61
N LEU A 400 -9.21 -1.55 -7.26
CA LEU A 400 -9.63 -0.92 -6.00
C LEU A 400 -9.62 -1.92 -4.84
N TYR A 401 -9.46 -1.40 -3.63
CA TYR A 401 -9.71 -2.14 -2.41
C TYR A 401 -11.21 -2.37 -2.27
N HIS A 402 -11.62 -3.63 -2.22
CA HIS A 402 -13.00 -4.02 -2.00
C HIS A 402 -13.19 -4.43 -0.54
N ILE A 403 -14.15 -3.81 0.12
CA ILE A 403 -14.50 -4.07 1.51
C ILE A 403 -15.97 -4.47 1.55
N THR A 404 -16.26 -5.62 2.14
CA THR A 404 -17.63 -6.11 2.30
C THR A 404 -17.97 -6.18 3.77
N LEU A 405 -19.11 -5.60 4.16
CA LEU A 405 -19.77 -5.83 5.44
C LEU A 405 -21.00 -6.68 5.16
N GLU A 406 -21.00 -7.93 5.60
CA GLU A 406 -22.08 -8.88 5.34
C GLU A 406 -22.78 -9.28 6.63
N LEU A 407 -24.11 -9.09 6.67
CA LEU A 407 -24.98 -9.60 7.70
C LEU A 407 -25.23 -11.10 7.48
N LYS A 408 -24.93 -11.93 8.47
CA LYS A 408 -25.08 -13.38 8.47
C LYS A 408 -26.08 -13.87 9.51
#